data_AF-A0A7W0ZXS1-F1
#
_entry.id   AF-A0A7W0ZXS1-F1
#
_cell.length_a   1.000
_cell.length_b   1.000
_cell.length_c   1.000
_cell.angle_alpha   90.00
_cell.angle_beta   90.00
_cell.angle_gamma   90.00
#
_symmetry.space_group_name_H-M   'P 1'
#
loop_
_entity.id
_entity.type
_entity.pdbx_description
1 polymer ?
#
loop_
_entity_poly.entity_id
_entity_poly.type
_entity_poly.pdbx_seq_one_letter_code
_entity_poly.pdbx_strand_id
1 'polypeptide(L)'
;MRAALLAPVALLWACGSSQTTTAHVIESKPGDAATAAPTTPPPEVTLGDHGFRTPGLPAVSADGKLVVLGETESDPRGYPNLRVVARDRNDAIVESITVLRPSELESAMGPGWRNPKLDARISAANSWLAKLHTTKTLITLPQLKVDSTDGYTQHAASSGPTFLDWQKDVVTIKQSGKVLATYANDLTWHATETGKCTNPSKLGAAWVDVERKLALVQIIYNGTDACWEPSAQHHVISW
;
A
#
# COMPACT_ATOMS: atom_id res chain seq x y z
N MET A 1 -7.04 -61.27 52.39
CA MET A 1 -6.44 -60.26 53.27
C MET A 1 -4.98 -60.07 52.89
N ARG A 2 -4.62 -58.99 52.19
CA ARG A 2 -3.23 -58.57 51.95
C ARG A 2 -3.19 -57.05 52.07
N ALA A 3 -2.48 -56.57 53.08
CA ALA A 3 -2.27 -55.15 53.38
C ALA A 3 -1.11 -54.63 52.54
N ALA A 4 -1.29 -53.50 51.87
CA ALA A 4 -0.24 -52.78 51.16
C ALA A 4 0.16 -51.55 51.99
N LEU A 5 1.43 -51.47 52.36
CA LEU A 5 2.04 -50.31 53.01
C LEU A 5 2.25 -49.18 51.99
N LEU A 6 1.78 -47.98 52.33
CA LEU A 6 2.10 -46.72 51.66
C LEU A 6 3.27 -46.05 52.41
N ALA A 7 4.32 -45.70 51.67
CA ALA A 7 5.44 -44.88 52.16
C ALA A 7 5.24 -43.42 51.73
N PRO A 8 5.50 -42.42 52.59
CA PRO A 8 5.41 -41.01 52.21
C PRO A 8 6.73 -40.52 51.59
N VAL A 9 6.63 -39.88 50.43
CA VAL A 9 7.70 -39.10 49.80
C VAL A 9 7.61 -37.67 50.30
N ALA A 10 8.66 -37.19 50.98
CA ALA A 10 8.77 -35.80 51.41
C ALA A 10 9.42 -34.96 50.30
N LEU A 11 8.67 -33.98 49.76
CA LEU A 11 9.22 -32.94 48.89
C LEU A 11 9.76 -31.78 49.74
N LEU A 12 11.06 -31.51 49.62
CA LEU A 12 11.71 -30.31 50.13
C LEU A 12 11.47 -29.14 49.16
N TRP A 13 10.81 -28.09 49.65
CA TRP A 13 10.70 -26.80 48.96
C TRP A 13 11.95 -25.95 49.28
N ALA A 14 12.72 -25.60 48.25
CA ALA A 14 13.78 -24.60 48.35
C ALA A 14 13.22 -23.21 48.01
N CYS A 15 13.21 -22.30 48.98
CA CYS A 15 12.94 -20.88 48.77
C CYS A 15 14.16 -20.22 48.10
N GLY A 16 14.08 -19.98 46.79
CA GLY A 16 15.02 -19.12 46.07
C GLY A 16 14.60 -17.66 46.20
N SER A 17 15.43 -16.84 46.85
CA SER A 17 15.28 -15.39 46.94
C SER A 17 15.73 -14.73 45.64
N SER A 18 14.79 -14.16 44.89
CA SER A 18 15.08 -13.34 43.71
C SER A 18 15.67 -11.99 44.13
N GLN A 19 16.91 -11.72 43.75
CA GLN A 19 17.50 -10.38 43.81
C GLN A 19 16.93 -9.53 42.66
N THR A 20 16.20 -8.47 43.00
CA THR A 20 15.73 -7.47 42.05
C THR A 20 16.87 -6.52 41.73
N THR A 21 17.55 -6.75 40.61
CA THR A 21 18.49 -5.79 40.03
C THR A 21 17.68 -4.66 39.40
N THR A 22 17.58 -3.52 40.07
CA THR A 22 17.03 -2.28 39.51
C THR A 22 17.97 -1.77 38.42
N ALA A 23 17.66 -2.09 37.17
CA ALA A 23 18.25 -1.43 36.02
C ALA A 23 17.78 0.03 36.01
N HIS A 24 18.72 0.97 36.17
CA HIS A 24 18.48 2.38 35.88
C HIS A 24 18.23 2.50 34.37
N VAL A 25 16.97 2.61 33.98
CA VAL A 25 16.57 3.04 32.65
C VAL A 25 16.98 4.51 32.53
N ILE A 26 18.00 4.79 31.72
CA ILE A 26 18.25 6.14 31.26
C ILE A 26 17.08 6.47 30.34
N GLU A 27 16.12 7.23 30.88
CA GLU A 27 15.00 7.77 30.14
C GLU A 27 15.54 8.85 29.19
N SER A 28 15.93 8.41 27.99
CA SER A 28 16.28 9.30 26.90
C SER A 28 15.04 10.13 26.55
N LYS A 29 15.00 11.36 27.07
CA LYS A 29 14.06 12.40 26.65
C LYS A 29 14.00 12.38 25.11
N PRO A 30 12.82 12.29 24.47
CA PRO A 30 12.70 12.42 23.02
C PRO A 30 13.10 13.86 22.67
N GLY A 31 14.40 14.06 22.46
CA GLY A 31 14.94 15.30 21.92
C GLY A 31 14.57 15.37 20.46
N ASP A 32 14.25 16.58 20.01
CA ASP A 32 14.02 17.00 18.63
C ASP A 32 15.21 16.65 17.73
N ALA A 33 15.42 15.36 17.46
CA ALA A 33 16.31 14.91 16.41
C ALA A 33 15.67 15.40 15.11
N ALA A 34 16.14 16.56 14.65
CA ALA A 34 15.80 17.11 13.36
C ALA A 34 15.87 15.95 12.36
N THR A 35 14.71 15.62 11.76
CA THR A 35 14.61 14.55 10.78
C THR A 35 15.67 14.80 9.74
N ALA A 36 16.66 13.91 9.65
CA ALA A 36 17.73 14.05 8.67
C ALA A 36 17.10 14.20 7.29
N ALA A 37 17.64 15.12 6.48
CA ALA A 37 17.13 15.34 5.13
C ALA A 37 17.13 14.01 4.35
N PRO A 38 16.11 13.74 3.52
CA PRO A 38 16.07 12.55 2.69
C PRO A 38 17.33 12.44 1.82
N THR A 39 17.88 11.23 1.69
CA THR A 39 19.06 10.96 0.83
C THR A 39 18.68 10.55 -0.59
N THR A 40 17.39 10.33 -0.86
CA THR A 40 16.86 9.96 -2.17
C THR A 40 16.21 11.17 -2.85
N PRO A 41 16.11 11.20 -4.19
CA PRO A 41 15.29 12.20 -4.85
C PRO A 41 13.80 12.02 -4.49
N PRO A 42 13.00 13.11 -4.52
CA PRO A 42 11.55 13.00 -4.37
C PRO A 42 10.93 12.20 -5.53
N PRO A 43 9.76 11.58 -5.32
CA PRO A 43 8.96 11.06 -6.43
C PRO A 43 8.56 12.19 -7.39
N GLU A 44 8.36 11.85 -8.65
CA GLU A 44 8.03 12.83 -9.69
C GLU A 44 6.87 12.37 -10.56
N VAL A 45 6.18 13.32 -11.17
CA VAL A 45 5.25 13.16 -12.28
C VAL A 45 5.94 13.66 -13.54
N THR A 46 5.94 12.82 -14.57
CA THR A 46 6.44 13.16 -15.91
C THR A 46 5.41 12.76 -16.96
N LEU A 47 5.43 13.43 -18.11
CA LEU A 47 4.61 13.09 -19.26
C LEU A 47 5.52 12.57 -20.37
N GLY A 48 5.34 11.31 -20.77
CA GLY A 48 6.01 10.71 -21.91
C GLY A 48 5.05 10.52 -23.10
N ASP A 49 5.55 9.87 -24.15
CA ASP A 49 4.79 9.62 -25.40
C ASP A 49 3.55 8.75 -25.20
N HIS A 50 3.51 7.98 -24.11
CA HIS A 50 2.44 7.02 -23.79
C HIS A 50 1.66 7.40 -22.52
N GLY A 51 1.71 8.68 -22.11
CA GLY A 51 0.99 9.19 -20.96
C GLY A 51 1.89 9.46 -19.75
N PHE A 52 1.27 9.54 -18.57
CA PHE A 52 1.97 9.91 -17.35
C PHE A 52 2.84 8.76 -16.82
N ARG A 53 4.00 9.12 -16.28
CA ARG A 53 4.87 8.23 -15.50
C ARG A 53 5.11 8.84 -14.14
N THR A 54 5.17 7.99 -13.12
CA THR A 54 5.34 8.41 -11.73
C THR A 54 6.55 7.74 -11.07
N PRO A 55 7.79 8.01 -11.52
CA PRO A 55 8.98 7.43 -10.90
C PRO A 55 9.03 7.71 -9.40
N GLY A 56 9.36 6.68 -8.62
CA GLY A 56 9.40 6.74 -7.17
C GLY A 56 8.06 6.51 -6.48
N LEU A 57 6.93 6.45 -7.21
CA LEU A 57 5.62 6.04 -6.68
C LEU A 57 5.29 4.57 -7.05
N PRO A 58 4.50 3.86 -6.22
CA PRO A 58 3.97 4.32 -4.94
C PRO A 58 5.06 4.42 -3.86
N ALA A 59 4.85 5.30 -2.89
CA ALA A 59 5.80 5.57 -1.81
C ALA A 59 5.09 5.66 -0.46
N VAL A 60 5.83 5.41 0.62
CA VAL A 60 5.36 5.55 2.00
C VAL A 60 6.24 6.54 2.74
N SER A 61 5.66 7.40 3.57
CA SER A 61 6.41 8.25 4.50
C SER A 61 7.29 7.41 5.44
N ALA A 62 8.43 7.95 5.88
CA ALA A 62 9.36 7.24 6.74
C ALA A 62 8.73 6.76 8.05
N ASP A 63 7.75 7.51 8.58
CA ASP A 63 6.98 7.15 9.79
C ASP A 63 5.83 6.16 9.53
N GLY A 64 5.62 5.73 8.28
CA GLY A 64 4.60 4.76 7.90
C GLY A 64 3.16 5.26 8.00
N LYS A 65 2.92 6.57 8.14
CA LYS A 65 1.57 7.13 8.33
C LYS A 65 0.86 7.52 7.05
N LEU A 66 1.61 7.71 5.97
CA LEU A 66 1.12 8.20 4.69
C LEU A 66 1.62 7.33 3.54
N VAL A 67 0.73 6.98 2.62
CA VAL A 67 1.04 6.32 1.34
C VAL A 67 0.68 7.26 0.20
N VAL A 68 1.61 7.48 -0.73
CA VAL A 68 1.44 8.35 -1.89
C VAL A 68 1.48 7.50 -3.15
N LEU A 69 0.51 7.68 -4.04
CA LEU A 69 0.42 6.93 -5.29
C LEU A 69 -0.23 7.75 -6.41
N GLY A 70 0.00 7.33 -7.65
CA GLY A 70 -0.72 7.80 -8.82
C GLY A 70 -1.96 6.95 -9.07
N GLU A 71 -3.11 7.59 -9.26
CA GLU A 71 -4.37 6.97 -9.65
C GLU A 71 -4.77 7.44 -11.05
N THR A 72 -5.30 6.51 -11.82
CA THR A 72 -5.90 6.77 -13.14
C THR A 72 -7.38 6.41 -13.10
N GLU A 73 -8.20 7.26 -13.67
CA GLU A 73 -9.60 7.03 -13.95
C GLU A 73 -9.74 6.21 -15.25
N SER A 74 -10.65 5.24 -15.23
CA SER A 74 -11.06 4.49 -16.42
C SER A 74 -11.75 5.44 -17.40
N ASP A 75 -11.27 5.45 -18.65
CA ASP A 75 -11.82 6.27 -19.72
C ASP A 75 -11.91 5.47 -21.04
N PRO A 76 -13.09 5.41 -21.69
CA PRO A 76 -13.31 4.62 -22.92
C PRO A 76 -12.50 5.08 -24.12
N ARG A 77 -11.97 6.29 -24.08
CA ARG A 77 -11.16 6.83 -25.16
C ARG A 77 -9.67 6.54 -24.94
N GLY A 78 -9.30 5.99 -23.78
CA GLY A 78 -7.91 5.74 -23.40
C GLY A 78 -7.12 7.01 -23.16
N TYR A 79 -7.80 8.11 -22.83
CA TYR A 79 -7.15 9.40 -22.62
C TYR A 79 -6.26 9.37 -21.37
N PRO A 80 -4.99 9.81 -21.46
CA PRO A 80 -4.13 9.84 -20.30
C PRO A 80 -4.72 10.78 -19.27
N ASN A 81 -4.72 10.32 -18.04
CA ASN A 81 -5.22 11.07 -16.90
C ASN A 81 -4.39 10.65 -15.69
N LEU A 82 -4.30 11.53 -14.70
CA LEU A 82 -3.55 11.26 -13.49
C LEU A 82 -4.05 12.14 -12.36
N ARG A 83 -4.26 11.50 -11.22
CA ARG A 83 -4.39 12.13 -9.92
C ARG A 83 -3.34 11.54 -9.00
N VAL A 84 -2.56 12.37 -8.33
CA VAL A 84 -1.67 11.90 -7.27
C VAL A 84 -2.41 12.05 -5.95
N VAL A 85 -2.49 10.98 -5.17
CA VAL A 85 -3.20 10.93 -3.90
C VAL A 85 -2.26 10.56 -2.78
N ALA A 86 -2.54 11.10 -1.60
CA ALA A 86 -1.95 10.68 -0.35
C ALA A 86 -3.05 10.08 0.53
N ARG A 87 -2.85 8.83 0.96
CA ARG A 87 -3.76 8.06 1.81
C ARG A 87 -3.13 7.84 3.18
N ASP A 88 -3.95 7.78 4.22
CA ASP A 88 -3.51 7.40 5.56
C ASP A 88 -3.51 5.86 5.73
N ARG A 89 -3.22 5.41 6.96
CA ARG A 89 -3.21 3.97 7.32
C ARG A 89 -4.59 3.31 7.33
N ASN A 90 -5.66 4.08 7.29
CA ASN A 90 -7.06 3.61 7.24
C ASN A 90 -7.63 3.63 5.82
N ASP A 91 -6.76 3.75 4.81
CA ASP A 91 -7.13 3.88 3.41
C ASP A 91 -7.90 5.17 3.05
N ALA A 92 -7.94 6.15 3.96
CA ALA A 92 -8.61 7.41 3.70
C ALA A 92 -7.71 8.36 2.91
N ILE A 93 -8.23 8.94 1.83
CA ILE A 93 -7.54 10.00 1.09
C ILE A 93 -7.51 11.25 1.96
N VAL A 94 -6.31 11.68 2.37
CA VAL A 94 -6.09 12.87 3.18
C VAL A 94 -5.71 14.09 2.36
N GLU A 95 -5.06 13.89 1.21
CA GLU A 95 -4.70 14.95 0.28
C GLU A 95 -4.64 14.41 -1.15
N SER A 96 -4.88 15.26 -2.15
CA SER A 96 -4.68 14.88 -3.54
C SER A 96 -4.49 16.08 -4.45
N ILE A 97 -3.78 15.86 -5.56
CA ILE A 97 -3.66 16.82 -6.65
C ILE A 97 -4.00 16.15 -7.98
N THR A 98 -4.96 16.72 -8.70
CA THR A 98 -5.32 16.25 -10.05
C THR A 98 -4.42 16.92 -11.08
N VAL A 99 -3.66 16.12 -11.82
CA VAL A 99 -2.80 16.58 -12.91
C VAL A 99 -3.62 16.76 -14.18
N LEU A 100 -4.43 15.75 -14.51
CA LEU A 100 -5.30 15.79 -15.68
C LEU A 100 -6.48 14.84 -15.48
N ARG A 101 -7.70 15.33 -15.70
CA ARG A 101 -8.89 14.47 -15.78
C ARG A 101 -9.09 13.97 -17.22
N PRO A 102 -9.74 12.81 -17.43
CA PRO A 102 -10.04 12.33 -18.78
C PRO A 102 -10.86 13.34 -19.60
N SER A 103 -11.84 14.01 -18.97
CA SER A 103 -12.71 14.99 -19.63
C SER A 103 -12.00 16.29 -20.02
N GLU A 104 -10.81 16.55 -19.51
CA GLU A 104 -10.08 17.78 -19.78
C GLU A 104 -9.15 17.65 -20.98
N LEU A 105 -8.84 16.43 -21.46
CA LEU A 105 -7.78 16.20 -22.45
C LEU A 105 -7.92 17.10 -23.69
N GLU A 106 -9.11 17.13 -24.29
CA GLU A 106 -9.36 17.88 -25.53
C GLU A 106 -9.20 19.40 -25.34
N SER A 107 -9.52 19.92 -24.14
CA SER A 107 -9.32 21.32 -23.79
C SER A 107 -7.90 21.63 -23.30
N ALA A 108 -7.20 20.61 -22.81
CA ALA A 108 -5.90 20.70 -22.17
C ALA A 108 -4.76 20.43 -23.15
N MET A 109 -5.00 19.78 -24.29
CA MET A 109 -3.97 19.50 -25.27
C MET A 109 -3.95 20.54 -26.39
N GLY A 110 -2.81 21.22 -26.53
CA GLY A 110 -2.47 21.96 -27.74
C GLY A 110 -1.93 21.01 -28.82
N PRO A 111 -1.49 21.55 -29.98
CA PRO A 111 -0.76 20.78 -30.97
C PRO A 111 0.44 20.08 -30.32
N GLY A 112 0.53 18.75 -30.44
CA GLY A 112 1.67 17.97 -29.93
C GLY A 112 1.61 17.56 -28.45
N TRP A 113 0.43 17.33 -27.89
CA TRP A 113 0.23 16.76 -26.53
C TRP A 113 0.79 17.58 -25.36
N ARG A 114 1.28 18.80 -25.61
CA ARG A 114 1.78 19.71 -24.58
C ARG A 114 1.03 21.05 -24.63
N ASN A 115 0.75 21.58 -23.46
CA ASN A 115 0.10 22.86 -23.26
C ASN A 115 0.67 23.47 -21.98
N PRO A 116 0.99 24.77 -21.96
CA PRO A 116 1.44 25.47 -20.74
C PRO A 116 0.60 25.19 -19.49
N LYS A 117 -0.73 24.99 -19.64
CA LYS A 117 -1.63 24.64 -18.54
C LYS A 117 -1.31 23.26 -17.95
N LEU A 118 -1.01 22.27 -18.78
CA LEU A 118 -0.64 20.93 -18.33
C LEU A 118 0.76 20.93 -17.69
N ASP A 119 1.73 21.62 -18.30
CA ASP A 119 3.08 21.75 -17.73
C ASP A 119 3.03 22.42 -16.33
N ALA A 120 2.18 23.44 -16.14
CA ALA A 120 1.97 24.08 -14.84
C ALA A 120 1.37 23.11 -13.79
N ARG A 121 0.44 22.23 -14.19
CA ARG A 121 -0.14 21.22 -13.29
C ARG A 121 0.88 20.15 -12.91
N ILE A 122 1.70 19.70 -13.86
CA ILE A 122 2.81 18.77 -13.59
C ILE A 122 3.81 19.42 -12.61
N SER A 123 4.19 20.68 -12.86
CA SER A 123 5.09 21.44 -11.97
C SER A 123 4.50 21.58 -10.56
N ALA A 124 3.20 21.85 -10.43
CA ALA A 124 2.52 21.92 -9.14
C ALA A 124 2.52 20.57 -8.41
N ALA A 125 2.26 19.46 -9.11
CA ALA A 125 2.34 18.12 -8.53
C ALA A 125 3.76 17.77 -8.04
N ASN A 126 4.78 18.11 -8.84
CA ASN A 126 6.18 17.86 -8.46
C ASN A 126 6.62 18.73 -7.27
N SER A 127 6.17 19.99 -7.21
CA SER A 127 6.42 20.87 -6.06
C SER A 127 5.76 20.33 -4.79
N TRP A 128 4.53 19.81 -4.91
CA TRP A 128 3.82 19.17 -3.81
C TRP A 128 4.55 17.91 -3.32
N LEU A 129 4.96 17.02 -4.24
CA LEU A 129 5.74 15.82 -3.92
C LEU A 129 7.09 16.14 -3.28
N ALA A 130 7.81 17.16 -3.77
CA ALA A 130 9.08 17.59 -3.19
C ALA A 130 8.91 18.13 -1.76
N LYS A 131 7.86 18.93 -1.52
CA LYS A 131 7.53 19.41 -0.17
C LYS A 131 7.17 18.26 0.77
N LEU A 132 6.35 17.32 0.29
CA LEU A 132 5.96 16.16 1.07
C LEU A 132 7.17 15.27 1.39
N HIS A 133 8.05 15.03 0.43
CA HIS A 133 9.30 14.30 0.61
C HIS A 133 10.24 14.97 1.61
N THR A 134 10.39 16.30 1.54
CA THR A 134 11.22 17.06 2.49
C THR A 134 10.71 16.95 3.93
N THR A 135 9.38 16.91 4.12
CA THR A 135 8.76 16.93 5.45
C THR A 135 8.49 15.55 6.04
N LYS A 136 8.28 14.54 5.20
CA LYS A 136 7.88 13.18 5.61
C LYS A 136 8.85 12.08 5.21
N THR A 137 9.84 12.39 4.37
CA THR A 137 10.77 11.43 3.75
C THR A 137 9.99 10.29 3.08
N LEU A 138 9.67 10.45 1.80
CA LEU A 138 8.97 9.40 1.04
C LEU A 138 9.94 8.32 0.58
N ILE A 139 9.61 7.06 0.86
CA ILE A 139 10.38 5.87 0.51
C ILE A 139 9.56 5.07 -0.49
N THR A 140 10.11 4.77 -1.66
CA THR A 140 9.41 3.96 -2.67
C THR A 140 9.09 2.59 -2.12
N LEU A 141 7.84 2.16 -2.28
CA LEU A 141 7.39 0.86 -1.82
C LEU A 141 7.94 -0.25 -2.73
N PRO A 142 8.48 -1.34 -2.17
CA PRO A 142 8.94 -2.47 -2.95
C PRO A 142 7.74 -3.23 -3.55
N GLN A 143 7.73 -3.35 -4.88
CA GLN A 143 6.67 -4.05 -5.60
C GLN A 143 6.84 -5.57 -5.48
N LEU A 144 5.74 -6.27 -5.27
CA LEU A 144 5.65 -7.72 -5.38
C LEU A 144 5.33 -8.12 -6.81
N LYS A 145 5.87 -9.26 -7.25
CA LYS A 145 5.48 -9.88 -8.51
C LYS A 145 4.14 -10.59 -8.32
N VAL A 146 3.12 -10.18 -9.07
CA VAL A 146 1.82 -10.86 -9.08
C VAL A 146 1.95 -12.21 -9.79
N ASP A 147 1.42 -13.25 -9.15
CA ASP A 147 1.34 -14.59 -9.72
C ASP A 147 0.21 -14.62 -10.75
N SER A 148 0.59 -14.74 -12.02
CA SER A 148 -0.37 -14.81 -13.13
C SER A 148 -0.35 -16.20 -13.74
N THR A 149 -1.33 -17.02 -13.38
CA THR A 149 -1.55 -18.36 -13.95
C THR A 149 -2.37 -18.30 -15.25
N ASP A 150 -3.39 -17.44 -15.31
CA ASP A 150 -4.31 -17.34 -16.46
C ASP A 150 -4.76 -15.89 -16.79
N GLY A 151 -4.33 -14.90 -16.01
CA GLY A 151 -4.74 -13.49 -16.18
C GLY A 151 -6.14 -13.16 -15.65
N TYR A 152 -6.93 -14.14 -15.21
CA TYR A 152 -8.29 -13.96 -14.71
C TYR A 152 -8.40 -14.20 -13.20
N THR A 153 -7.51 -15.01 -12.63
CA THR A 153 -7.57 -15.45 -11.22
C THR A 153 -6.41 -14.93 -10.37
N GLN A 154 -5.80 -13.80 -10.75
CA GLN A 154 -4.68 -13.22 -10.01
C GLN A 154 -5.12 -12.83 -8.59
N HIS A 155 -4.55 -13.51 -7.59
CA HIS A 155 -4.85 -13.29 -6.17
C HIS A 155 -3.62 -13.20 -5.28
N ALA A 156 -2.48 -13.73 -5.74
CA ALA A 156 -1.25 -13.78 -4.96
C ALA A 156 -0.13 -12.94 -5.58
N ALA A 157 0.77 -12.44 -4.75
CA ALA A 157 1.98 -11.76 -5.15
C ALA A 157 3.14 -12.03 -4.20
N SER A 158 4.37 -12.08 -4.71
CA SER A 158 5.56 -12.37 -3.90
C SER A 158 6.83 -11.63 -4.33
N SER A 159 7.75 -11.45 -3.38
CA SER A 159 9.11 -10.98 -3.63
C SER A 159 10.02 -11.44 -2.49
N GLY A 160 11.00 -12.30 -2.81
CA GLY A 160 11.87 -12.91 -1.80
C GLY A 160 11.06 -13.67 -0.73
N PRO A 161 11.25 -13.38 0.57
CA PRO A 161 10.50 -14.05 1.64
C PRO A 161 9.09 -13.52 1.83
N THR A 162 8.72 -12.40 1.19
CA THR A 162 7.44 -11.71 1.40
C THR A 162 6.39 -12.23 0.42
N PHE A 163 5.20 -12.52 0.94
CA PHE A 163 4.07 -13.04 0.19
C PHE A 163 2.78 -12.34 0.62
N LEU A 164 1.94 -11.99 -0.34
CA LEU A 164 0.59 -11.45 -0.15
C LEU A 164 -0.40 -12.31 -0.92
N ASP A 165 -1.50 -12.66 -0.28
CA ASP A 165 -2.61 -13.40 -0.90
C ASP A 165 -3.92 -12.70 -0.58
N TRP A 166 -4.65 -12.31 -1.62
CA TRP A 166 -5.94 -11.66 -1.55
C TRP A 166 -7.02 -12.61 -2.06
N GLN A 167 -7.78 -13.17 -1.13
CA GLN A 167 -8.90 -14.06 -1.39
C GLN A 167 -10.18 -13.29 -1.12
N LYS A 168 -10.79 -12.69 -2.16
CA LYS A 168 -12.09 -12.00 -2.14
C LYS A 168 -12.32 -11.02 -0.97
N ASP A 169 -12.60 -11.51 0.23
CA ASP A 169 -12.90 -10.81 1.48
C ASP A 169 -11.73 -10.77 2.49
N VAL A 170 -10.60 -11.41 2.18
CA VAL A 170 -9.45 -11.49 3.09
C VAL A 170 -8.13 -11.22 2.36
N VAL A 171 -7.25 -10.45 3.00
CA VAL A 171 -5.83 -10.34 2.61
C VAL A 171 -4.96 -10.97 3.69
N THR A 172 -4.09 -11.88 3.29
CA THR A 172 -3.08 -12.50 4.16
C THR A 172 -1.69 -12.08 3.72
N ILE A 173 -0.88 -11.63 4.68
CA ILE A 173 0.51 -11.21 4.45
C ILE A 173 1.41 -12.15 5.23
N LYS A 174 2.42 -12.71 4.57
CA LYS A 174 3.39 -13.64 5.14
C LYS A 174 4.83 -13.18 4.88
N GLN A 175 5.73 -13.51 5.79
CA GLN A 175 7.17 -13.40 5.60
C GLN A 175 7.85 -14.68 6.06
N SER A 176 8.63 -15.31 5.17
CA SER A 176 9.31 -16.59 5.43
C SER A 176 8.35 -17.67 5.95
N GLY A 177 7.15 -17.74 5.37
CA GLY A 177 6.10 -18.70 5.74
C GLY A 177 5.28 -18.33 6.99
N LYS A 178 5.72 -17.36 7.81
CA LYS A 178 5.00 -16.89 8.98
C LYS A 178 3.96 -15.84 8.59
N VAL A 179 2.71 -15.99 9.06
CA VAL A 179 1.66 -14.97 8.92
C VAL A 179 2.03 -13.75 9.75
N LEU A 180 2.12 -12.59 9.08
CA LEU A 180 2.33 -11.29 9.71
C LEU A 180 1.00 -10.60 10.00
N ALA A 181 0.06 -10.68 9.06
CA ALA A 181 -1.25 -10.06 9.16
C ALA A 181 -2.30 -10.84 8.38
N THR A 182 -3.53 -10.75 8.88
CA THR A 182 -4.74 -11.14 8.16
C THR A 182 -5.72 -9.98 8.30
N TYR A 183 -6.16 -9.45 7.17
CA TYR A 183 -7.03 -8.29 7.09
C TYR A 183 -8.32 -8.70 6.40
N ALA A 184 -9.45 -8.56 7.10
CA ALA A 184 -10.76 -8.67 6.47
C ALA A 184 -10.99 -7.38 5.67
N ASN A 185 -11.23 -7.52 4.36
CA ASN A 185 -11.60 -6.41 3.51
C ASN A 185 -13.12 -6.34 3.36
N ASP A 186 -13.61 -5.15 3.05
CA ASP A 186 -15.02 -4.93 2.78
C ASP A 186 -15.35 -5.37 1.35
N LEU A 187 -16.59 -5.81 1.12
CA LEU A 187 -17.07 -6.20 -0.22
C LEU A 187 -17.05 -5.03 -1.21
N THR A 188 -16.80 -3.80 -0.74
CA THR A 188 -16.66 -2.58 -1.53
C THR A 188 -15.44 -2.57 -2.46
N TRP A 189 -14.48 -3.48 -2.30
CA TRP A 189 -13.35 -3.63 -3.22
C TRP A 189 -13.77 -4.29 -4.54
N HIS A 190 -14.95 -4.90 -4.56
CA HIS A 190 -15.54 -5.53 -5.74
C HIS A 190 -16.38 -4.52 -6.52
N ALA A 191 -16.36 -4.63 -7.85
CA ALA A 191 -17.26 -3.85 -8.67
C ALA A 191 -18.71 -4.24 -8.34
N THR A 192 -19.61 -3.25 -8.27
CA THR A 192 -21.03 -3.54 -8.10
C THR A 192 -21.55 -4.29 -9.32
N GLU A 193 -22.07 -5.50 -9.09
CA GLU A 193 -22.71 -6.29 -10.15
C GLU A 193 -24.15 -5.83 -10.34
N THR A 194 -24.55 -5.54 -11.57
CA THR A 194 -25.91 -5.10 -11.89
C THR A 194 -26.45 -5.82 -13.12
N GLY A 195 -27.43 -6.70 -12.92
CA GLY A 195 -28.10 -7.43 -14.00
C GLY A 195 -27.13 -8.32 -14.78
N LYS A 196 -26.90 -8.00 -16.06
CA LYS A 196 -25.95 -8.73 -16.92
C LYS A 196 -24.49 -8.26 -16.75
N CYS A 197 -24.26 -7.21 -15.95
CA CYS A 197 -22.92 -6.69 -15.75
C CYS A 197 -22.20 -7.27 -14.57
N THR A 198 -21.19 -8.07 -14.89
CA THR A 198 -20.20 -8.61 -13.98
C THR A 198 -18.83 -8.08 -14.39
N ASN A 199 -18.09 -7.56 -13.41
CA ASN A 199 -16.73 -7.08 -13.58
C ASN A 199 -15.85 -7.77 -12.53
N PRO A 200 -15.45 -9.05 -12.74
CA PRO A 200 -14.68 -9.80 -11.77
C PRO A 200 -13.39 -9.06 -11.39
N SER A 201 -13.16 -8.92 -10.10
CA SER A 201 -11.99 -8.27 -9.53
C SER A 201 -10.80 -9.24 -9.48
N LYS A 202 -9.59 -8.72 -9.70
CA LYS A 202 -8.33 -9.45 -9.58
C LYS A 202 -7.25 -8.55 -8.97
N LEU A 203 -6.21 -9.15 -8.38
CA LEU A 203 -5.04 -8.43 -7.90
C LEU A 203 -4.21 -7.94 -9.10
N GLY A 204 -4.19 -6.64 -9.35
CA GLY A 204 -3.40 -6.04 -10.43
C GLY A 204 -1.95 -5.78 -10.04
N ALA A 205 -1.73 -5.34 -8.80
CA ALA A 205 -0.41 -5.11 -8.24
C ALA A 205 -0.46 -5.15 -6.70
N ALA A 206 0.70 -5.39 -6.09
CA ALA A 206 0.84 -5.34 -4.64
C ALA A 206 2.23 -4.80 -4.25
N TRP A 207 2.27 -4.11 -3.12
CA TRP A 207 3.49 -3.61 -2.50
C TRP A 207 3.43 -3.87 -1.00
N VAL A 208 4.53 -4.28 -0.38
CA VAL A 208 4.58 -4.60 1.05
C VAL A 208 5.83 -4.02 1.70
N ASP A 209 5.62 -3.19 2.71
CA ASP A 209 6.67 -2.70 3.60
C ASP A 209 6.48 -3.32 5.00
N VAL A 210 7.30 -4.34 5.29
CA VAL A 210 7.24 -5.07 6.56
C VAL A 210 7.72 -4.21 7.73
N GLU A 211 8.69 -3.31 7.50
CA GLU A 211 9.23 -2.44 8.53
C GLU A 211 8.16 -1.47 9.04
N ARG A 212 7.37 -0.91 8.12
CA ARG A 212 6.27 0.03 8.42
C ARG A 212 4.93 -0.66 8.66
N LYS A 213 4.91 -2.00 8.58
CA LYS A 213 3.73 -2.86 8.70
C LYS A 213 2.57 -2.36 7.84
N LEU A 214 2.85 -2.23 6.55
CA LEU A 214 1.92 -1.67 5.58
C LEU A 214 1.99 -2.46 4.26
N ALA A 215 0.84 -2.58 3.61
CA ALA A 215 0.72 -3.04 2.24
C ALA A 215 -0.16 -2.08 1.45
N LEU A 216 0.13 -1.97 0.17
CA LEU A 216 -0.74 -1.35 -0.82
C LEU A 216 -1.14 -2.44 -1.80
N VAL A 217 -2.43 -2.57 -2.08
CA VAL A 217 -2.93 -3.48 -3.12
C VAL A 217 -3.65 -2.67 -4.17
N GLN A 218 -3.47 -3.04 -5.43
CA GLN A 218 -4.25 -2.53 -6.55
C GLN A 218 -5.22 -3.63 -6.99
N ILE A 219 -6.51 -3.34 -6.95
CA ILE A 219 -7.57 -4.19 -7.47
C ILE A 219 -7.94 -3.66 -8.85
N ILE A 220 -7.87 -4.53 -9.84
CA ILE A 220 -8.30 -4.26 -11.21
C ILE A 220 -9.49 -5.15 -11.54
N TYR A 221 -10.23 -4.77 -12.58
CA TYR A 221 -11.49 -5.42 -12.94
C TYR A 221 -11.41 -5.92 -14.37
N ASN A 222 -11.85 -7.14 -14.59
CA ASN A 222 -12.01 -7.68 -15.94
C ASN A 222 -13.36 -7.22 -16.48
N GLY A 223 -13.33 -6.47 -17.56
CA GLY A 223 -14.51 -6.10 -18.30
C GLY A 223 -15.05 -7.29 -19.08
N THR A 224 -16.30 -7.13 -19.48
CA THR A 224 -16.89 -7.94 -20.55
C THR A 224 -17.29 -7.00 -21.67
N ASP A 225 -17.48 -7.50 -22.88
CA ASP A 225 -17.95 -6.67 -24.01
C ASP A 225 -19.26 -5.92 -23.71
N ALA A 226 -20.02 -6.38 -22.72
CA ALA A 226 -21.28 -5.78 -22.30
C ALA A 226 -21.12 -4.68 -21.24
N CYS A 227 -19.95 -4.54 -20.60
CA CYS A 227 -19.83 -3.78 -19.35
C CYS A 227 -18.55 -2.96 -19.26
N TRP A 228 -18.74 -1.70 -18.87
CA TRP A 228 -17.64 -0.77 -18.67
C TRP A 228 -16.82 -1.18 -17.44
N GLU A 229 -15.50 -1.23 -17.60
CA GLU A 229 -14.56 -1.51 -16.51
C GLU A 229 -14.46 -0.29 -15.59
N PRO A 230 -14.72 -0.44 -14.28
CA PRO A 230 -14.42 0.62 -13.33
C PRO A 230 -12.91 0.85 -13.25
N SER A 231 -12.53 2.04 -12.78
CA SER A 231 -11.13 2.38 -12.51
C SER A 231 -10.50 1.38 -11.55
N ALA A 232 -9.22 1.07 -11.76
CA ALA A 232 -8.42 0.35 -10.78
C ALA A 232 -8.52 1.05 -9.41
N GLN A 233 -8.75 0.27 -8.36
CA GLN A 233 -8.82 0.76 -7.00
C GLN A 233 -7.53 0.42 -6.26
N HIS A 234 -7.12 1.30 -5.36
CA HIS A 234 -5.96 1.07 -4.50
C HIS A 234 -6.41 1.08 -3.05
N HIS A 235 -5.89 0.14 -2.26
CA HIS A 235 -6.21 0.01 -0.85
C HIS A 235 -4.97 -0.10 0.01
N VAL A 236 -4.91 0.72 1.06
CA VAL A 236 -3.91 0.64 2.11
C VAL A 236 -4.36 -0.36 3.17
N ILE A 237 -3.47 -1.28 3.53
CA ILE A 237 -3.65 -2.26 4.60
C ILE A 237 -2.55 -2.04 5.62
N SER A 238 -2.89 -1.92 6.90
CA SER A 238 -1.91 -1.69 7.96
C SER A 238 -2.09 -2.64 9.15
N TRP A 239 -0.99 -2.99 9.83
CA TRP A 239 -0.96 -3.88 11.00
C TRP A 239 0.15 -3.51 12.01
#